data_AF-A0AAN0R4N3-F1
#
_entry.id   AF-A0AAN0R4N3-F1
#
_cell.length_a   1.000
_cell.length_b   1.000
_cell.length_c   1.000
_cell.angle_alpha   90.00
_cell.angle_beta   90.00
_cell.angle_gamma   90.00
#
_symmetry.space_group_name_H-M   'P 1'
#
loop_
_entity.id
_entity.type
_entity.pdbx_description
1 polymer ?
#
loop_
_entity_poly.entity_id
_entity_poly.type
_entity_poly.pdbx_seq_one_letter_code
_entity_poly.pdbx_strand_id
1 'polypeptide(L)'
;MDIQQIWRDTLDLWGTLDQHPMLHAALGLVVLLIASLVVGRLARFFVLHATRLLARQSALRWFDDLRHNKVFQRLAQTTPSLVIQFGLKLVPELSDTAQHFLGNVALAFTLLFMTLALSCLLDALLDIYARTEHARTRSIKGYVQLAKMMLWIFSVIIIVATLIDRSPLLLLSGLGAMSAVLLLVYKDTLLSFVASVQLTSNDMLHVGDWIEMPQVGADGDVVDITLHTVKVQNYA
;
A
#
# COMPACT_ATOMS: atom_id res chain seq x y z
N MET A 1 19.01 -55.37 0.63
CA MET A 1 19.34 -53.94 0.56
C MET A 1 19.41 -53.44 1.98
N ASP A 2 20.62 -53.34 2.50
CA ASP A 2 20.89 -53.14 3.92
C ASP A 2 20.65 -51.68 4.33
N ILE A 3 19.70 -51.48 5.24
CA ILE A 3 19.37 -50.18 5.86
C ILE A 3 20.61 -49.54 6.52
N GLN A 4 21.55 -50.38 6.97
CA GLN A 4 22.84 -49.99 7.53
C GLN A 4 23.81 -49.39 6.51
N GLN A 5 23.63 -49.74 5.23
CA GLN A 5 24.44 -49.25 4.11
C GLN A 5 23.91 -47.89 3.64
N ILE A 6 22.58 -47.76 3.53
CA ILE A 6 21.90 -46.48 3.27
C ILE A 6 22.28 -45.45 4.33
N TRP A 7 22.29 -45.82 5.61
CA TRP A 7 22.66 -44.92 6.70
C TRP A 7 24.10 -44.42 6.61
N ARG A 8 25.04 -45.30 6.22
CA ARG A 8 26.45 -44.95 6.03
C ARG A 8 26.63 -44.08 4.79
N ASP A 9 25.95 -44.39 3.69
CA ASP A 9 25.98 -43.58 2.47
C ASP A 9 25.39 -42.18 2.72
N THR A 10 24.35 -42.03 3.56
CA THR A 10 23.87 -40.70 3.99
C THR A 10 24.86 -39.95 4.90
N LEU A 11 25.64 -40.67 5.71
CA LEU A 11 26.67 -40.07 6.58
C LEU A 11 27.92 -39.66 5.79
N ASP A 12 28.34 -40.45 4.80
CA ASP A 12 29.44 -40.13 3.89
C ASP A 12 29.06 -39.02 2.89
N LEU A 13 27.79 -38.97 2.45
CA LEU A 13 27.26 -37.82 1.71
C LEU A 13 27.30 -36.56 2.59
N TRP A 14 26.95 -36.66 3.88
CA TRP A 14 27.09 -35.55 4.82
C TRP A 14 28.56 -35.10 5.01
N GLY A 15 29.50 -36.05 5.12
CA GLY A 15 30.93 -35.75 5.28
C GLY A 15 31.64 -35.25 4.01
N THR A 16 31.11 -35.54 2.82
CA THR A 16 31.64 -35.00 1.55
C THR A 16 31.10 -33.61 1.21
N LEU A 17 29.96 -33.23 1.79
CA LEU A 17 29.46 -31.85 1.73
C LEU A 17 30.29 -30.87 2.57
N ASP A 18 31.00 -31.35 3.60
CA ASP A 18 31.91 -30.55 4.45
C ASP A 18 33.10 -29.96 3.67
N GLN A 19 33.36 -30.44 2.47
CA GLN A 19 34.44 -29.95 1.62
C GLN A 19 34.03 -28.76 0.71
N HIS A 20 32.73 -28.40 0.70
CA HIS A 20 32.20 -27.30 -0.11
C HIS A 20 31.24 -26.42 0.68
N PRO A 21 31.72 -25.35 1.33
CA PRO A 21 30.89 -24.46 2.14
C PRO A 21 29.71 -23.81 1.37
N MET A 22 29.86 -23.67 0.05
CA MET A 22 28.78 -23.21 -0.84
C MET A 22 27.63 -24.22 -1.00
N LEU A 23 27.87 -25.53 -0.89
CA LEU A 23 26.83 -26.57 -1.03
C LEU A 23 25.99 -26.68 0.25
N HIS A 24 26.61 -26.54 1.43
CA HIS A 24 25.89 -26.45 2.70
C HIS A 24 25.01 -25.21 2.80
N ALA A 25 25.55 -24.05 2.41
CA ALA A 25 24.79 -22.81 2.31
C ALA A 25 23.63 -22.92 1.32
N ALA A 26 23.86 -23.52 0.13
CA ALA A 26 22.82 -23.73 -0.88
C ALA A 26 21.73 -24.70 -0.41
N LEU A 27 22.08 -25.81 0.24
CA LEU A 27 21.12 -26.75 0.80
C LEU A 27 20.31 -26.14 1.94
N GLY A 28 20.96 -25.40 2.84
CA GLY A 28 20.26 -24.68 3.90
C GLY A 28 19.27 -23.65 3.35
N LEU A 29 19.64 -22.93 2.29
CA LEU A 29 18.78 -21.95 1.63
C LEU A 29 17.62 -22.61 0.88
N VAL A 30 17.84 -23.77 0.25
CA VAL A 30 16.80 -24.58 -0.40
C VAL A 30 15.83 -25.15 0.63
N VAL A 31 16.32 -25.73 1.74
CA VAL A 31 15.49 -26.25 2.83
C VAL A 31 14.66 -25.13 3.45
N LEU A 32 15.25 -23.95 3.64
CA LEU A 32 14.58 -22.78 4.17
C LEU A 32 13.53 -22.22 3.20
N LEU A 33 13.81 -22.19 1.89
CA LEU A 33 12.82 -21.85 0.87
C LEU A 33 11.64 -22.82 0.87
N ILE A 34 11.92 -24.13 0.94
CA ILE A 34 10.90 -25.17 1.00
C ILE A 34 10.07 -25.02 2.29
N ALA A 35 10.73 -24.81 3.43
CA ALA A 35 10.07 -24.58 4.72
C ALA A 35 9.20 -23.31 4.68
N SER A 36 9.70 -22.22 4.10
CA SER A 36 8.96 -20.97 3.92
C SER A 36 7.73 -21.16 3.02
N LEU A 37 7.86 -21.89 1.91
CA LEU A 37 6.76 -22.25 1.01
C LEU A 37 5.72 -23.14 1.70
N VAL A 38 6.17 -24.14 2.45
CA VAL A 38 5.30 -25.05 3.20
C VAL A 38 4.55 -24.29 4.28
N VAL A 39 5.23 -23.48 5.09
CA VAL A 39 4.59 -22.65 6.11
C VAL A 39 3.65 -21.63 5.48
N GLY A 40 3.99 -21.03 4.34
CA GLY A 40 3.10 -20.14 3.59
C GLY A 40 1.84 -20.83 3.08
N ARG A 41 1.99 -22.03 2.53
CA ARG A 41 0.87 -22.87 2.09
C ARG A 41 0.01 -23.30 3.27
N LEU A 42 0.63 -23.66 4.39
CA LEU A 42 -0.04 -24.09 5.61
C LEU A 42 -0.78 -22.92 6.27
N ALA A 43 -0.17 -21.73 6.34
CA ALA A 43 -0.81 -20.52 6.85
C ALA A 43 -2.01 -20.13 5.98
N ARG A 44 -1.87 -20.18 4.65
CA ARG A 44 -3.00 -19.97 3.72
C ARG A 44 -4.10 -21.02 3.93
N PHE A 45 -3.73 -22.28 4.12
CA PHE A 45 -4.67 -23.37 4.37
C PHE A 45 -5.41 -23.18 5.70
N PHE A 46 -4.70 -22.92 6.79
CA PHE A 46 -5.27 -22.65 8.11
C PHE A 46 -6.17 -21.43 8.09
N VAL A 47 -5.76 -20.33 7.45
CA VAL A 47 -6.62 -19.16 7.31
C VAL A 47 -7.88 -19.52 6.54
N LEU A 48 -7.81 -20.20 5.39
CA LEU A 48 -8.99 -20.62 4.62
C LEU A 48 -9.88 -21.65 5.33
N HIS A 49 -9.32 -22.41 6.27
CA HIS A 49 -10.05 -23.43 7.03
C HIS A 49 -10.71 -22.85 8.28
N ALA A 50 -9.95 -22.11 9.10
CA ALA A 50 -10.45 -21.40 10.27
C ALA A 50 -11.56 -20.41 9.89
N THR A 51 -11.42 -19.74 8.75
CA THR A 51 -12.43 -18.83 8.20
C THR A 51 -13.75 -19.51 7.87
N ARG A 52 -13.77 -20.78 7.46
CA ARG A 52 -15.04 -21.53 7.24
C ARG A 52 -15.68 -21.97 8.56
N LEU A 53 -14.87 -22.26 9.57
CA LEU A 53 -15.36 -22.69 10.88
C LEU A 53 -16.00 -21.52 11.66
N LEU A 54 -15.37 -20.35 11.66
CA LEU A 54 -15.83 -19.17 12.39
C LEU A 54 -17.04 -18.47 11.74
N ALA A 55 -17.25 -18.64 10.43
CA ALA A 55 -18.43 -18.11 9.74
C ALA A 55 -19.77 -18.74 10.17
N ARG A 56 -19.75 -19.77 11.02
CA ARG A 56 -20.97 -20.36 11.60
C ARG A 56 -21.50 -19.60 12.82
N GLN A 57 -20.78 -18.60 13.34
CA GLN A 57 -21.22 -17.82 14.50
C GLN A 57 -21.69 -16.41 14.10
N SER A 58 -22.99 -16.15 14.30
CA SER A 58 -23.67 -14.88 13.96
C SER A 58 -23.23 -13.67 14.79
N ALA A 59 -22.51 -13.88 15.91
CA ALA A 59 -22.06 -12.83 16.81
C ALA A 59 -20.85 -12.01 16.29
N LEU A 60 -20.21 -12.45 15.20
CA LEU A 60 -18.95 -11.89 14.70
C LEU A 60 -19.06 -11.39 13.25
N ARG A 61 -20.14 -10.69 12.89
CA ARG A 61 -20.36 -10.16 11.51
C ARG A 61 -19.18 -9.31 11.00
N TRP A 62 -18.52 -8.53 11.88
CA TRP A 62 -17.34 -7.73 11.52
C TRP A 62 -16.11 -8.60 11.12
N PHE A 63 -15.97 -9.79 11.71
CA PHE A 63 -14.95 -10.76 11.28
C PHE A 63 -15.22 -11.30 9.87
N ASP A 64 -16.49 -11.42 9.48
CA ASP A 64 -16.87 -11.87 8.15
C ASP A 64 -16.53 -10.82 7.07
N ASP A 65 -16.65 -9.53 7.40
CA ASP A 65 -16.23 -8.42 6.51
C ASP A 65 -14.69 -8.33 6.40
N LEU A 66 -13.93 -8.50 7.51
CA LEU A 66 -12.46 -8.60 7.47
C LEU A 66 -11.98 -9.81 6.64
N ARG A 67 -12.74 -10.90 6.70
CA ARG A 67 -12.51 -12.13 5.93
C ARG A 67 -12.84 -11.94 4.45
N HIS A 68 -13.95 -11.27 4.13
CA HIS A 68 -14.35 -10.97 2.75
C HIS A 68 -13.30 -10.12 2.03
N ASN A 69 -12.74 -9.13 2.74
CA ASN A 69 -11.67 -8.28 2.23
C ASN A 69 -10.28 -8.93 2.27
N LYS A 70 -10.19 -10.24 2.55
CA LYS A 70 -8.96 -11.05 2.48
C LYS A 70 -7.82 -10.54 3.38
N VAL A 71 -8.13 -9.81 4.45
CA VAL A 71 -7.14 -9.26 5.39
C VAL A 71 -6.28 -10.37 5.99
N PHE A 72 -6.93 -11.43 6.49
CA PHE A 72 -6.24 -12.59 7.06
C PHE A 72 -5.41 -13.36 6.04
N GLN A 73 -5.86 -13.41 4.78
CA GLN A 73 -5.10 -14.08 3.73
C GLN A 73 -3.82 -13.30 3.40
N ARG A 74 -3.87 -11.97 3.41
CA ARG A 74 -2.69 -11.11 3.21
C ARG A 74 -1.74 -11.16 4.41
N LEU A 75 -2.25 -11.23 5.64
CA LEU A 75 -1.42 -11.47 6.83
C LEU A 75 -0.71 -12.83 6.80
N ALA A 76 -1.38 -13.89 6.33
CA ALA A 76 -0.75 -15.20 6.14
C ALA A 76 0.33 -15.21 5.04
N GLN A 77 0.27 -14.28 4.09
CA GLN A 77 1.32 -14.10 3.09
C GLN A 77 2.56 -13.37 3.64
N THR A 78 2.47 -12.76 4.82
CA THR A 78 3.62 -12.22 5.56
C THR A 78 4.44 -13.35 6.21
N THR A 79 3.81 -14.49 6.54
CA THR A 79 4.44 -15.60 7.28
C THR A 79 5.68 -16.20 6.59
N PRO A 80 5.69 -16.50 5.27
CA PRO A 80 6.88 -17.01 4.55
C PRO A 80 8.09 -16.08 4.69
N SER A 81 7.83 -14.77 4.65
CA SER A 81 8.85 -13.75 4.72
C SER A 81 9.49 -13.64 6.11
N LEU A 82 8.70 -13.84 7.16
CA LEU A 82 9.19 -13.93 8.54
C LEU A 82 10.02 -15.20 8.75
N VAL A 83 9.55 -16.34 8.22
CA VAL A 83 10.30 -17.61 8.29
C VAL A 83 11.66 -17.48 7.61
N ILE A 84 11.74 -16.76 6.48
CA ILE A 84 13.03 -16.50 5.80
C ILE A 84 13.96 -15.66 6.69
N GLN A 85 13.47 -14.60 7.32
CA GLN A 85 14.29 -13.74 8.19
C GLN A 85 14.84 -14.49 9.41
N PHE A 86 14.01 -15.29 10.08
CA PHE A 86 14.45 -16.07 11.24
C PHE A 86 15.30 -17.28 10.84
N GLY A 87 14.97 -17.93 9.73
CA GLY A 87 15.69 -19.07 9.21
C GLY A 87 17.08 -18.70 8.68
N LEU A 88 17.28 -17.48 8.16
CA LEU A 88 18.57 -17.06 7.61
C LEU A 88 19.70 -17.13 8.65
N LYS A 89 19.37 -16.86 9.91
CA LYS A 89 20.30 -16.95 11.05
C LYS A 89 20.65 -18.39 11.43
N LEU A 90 19.86 -19.37 10.99
CA LEU A 90 20.07 -20.79 11.25
C LEU A 90 20.87 -21.49 10.14
N VAL A 91 21.13 -20.82 9.00
CA VAL A 91 21.91 -21.41 7.90
C VAL A 91 23.41 -21.18 8.17
N PRO A 92 24.21 -22.25 8.38
CA PRO A 92 25.65 -22.14 8.53
C PRO A 92 26.32 -21.64 7.24
N GLU A 93 27.44 -20.93 7.36
CA GLU A 93 28.36 -20.59 6.25
C GLU A 93 27.84 -19.67 5.13
N LEU A 94 26.73 -18.97 5.32
CA LEU A 94 26.37 -17.87 4.40
C LEU A 94 27.30 -16.67 4.63
N SER A 95 27.87 -16.14 3.54
CA SER A 95 28.58 -14.85 3.56
C SER A 95 27.71 -13.76 4.18
N ASP A 96 28.28 -12.95 5.09
CA ASP A 96 27.58 -11.87 5.79
C ASP A 96 26.82 -10.95 4.82
N THR A 97 27.43 -10.64 3.66
CA THR A 97 26.80 -9.81 2.63
C THR A 97 25.54 -10.44 2.04
N ALA A 98 25.54 -11.76 1.81
CA ALA A 98 24.39 -12.48 1.27
C ALA A 98 23.27 -12.61 2.33
N GLN A 99 23.62 -12.83 3.59
CA GLN A 99 22.65 -12.84 4.69
C GLN A 99 21.98 -11.47 4.84
N HIS A 100 22.76 -10.39 4.83
CA HIS A 100 22.24 -9.02 4.92
C HIS A 100 21.33 -8.68 3.73
N PHE A 101 21.75 -8.95 2.50
CA PHE A 101 20.95 -8.67 1.31
C PHE A 101 19.63 -9.44 1.30
N LEU A 102 19.68 -10.75 1.56
CA LEU A 102 18.48 -11.60 1.56
C LEU A 102 17.56 -11.31 2.75
N GLY A 103 18.13 -10.91 3.90
CA GLY A 103 17.38 -10.39 5.05
C GLY A 103 16.64 -9.09 4.71
N ASN A 104 17.29 -8.13 4.06
CA ASN A 104 16.68 -6.88 3.62
C ASN A 104 15.56 -7.11 2.60
N VAL A 105 15.76 -8.04 1.65
CA VAL A 105 14.72 -8.44 0.70
C VAL A 105 13.52 -9.08 1.41
N ALA A 106 13.76 -9.98 2.37
CA ALA A 106 12.69 -10.60 3.14
C ALA A 106 11.95 -9.59 4.06
N LEU A 107 12.65 -8.59 4.61
CA LEU A 107 12.03 -7.48 5.32
C LEU A 107 11.16 -6.63 4.38
N ALA A 108 11.65 -6.30 3.18
CA ALA A 108 10.90 -5.56 2.17
C ALA A 108 9.60 -6.29 1.77
N PHE A 109 9.65 -7.60 1.54
CA PHE A 109 8.45 -8.40 1.27
C PHE A 109 7.48 -8.41 2.46
N THR A 110 7.98 -8.50 3.70
CA THR A 110 7.16 -8.43 4.91
C THR A 110 6.40 -7.11 4.96
N LEU A 111 7.10 -5.99 4.76
CA LEU A 111 6.50 -4.65 4.74
C LEU A 111 5.46 -4.51 3.63
N LEU A 112 5.71 -5.06 2.44
CA LEU A 112 4.77 -5.06 1.34
C LEU A 112 3.47 -5.80 1.70
N PHE A 113 3.56 -7.03 2.21
CA PHE A 113 2.37 -7.81 2.60
C PHE A 113 1.62 -7.19 3.78
N MET A 114 2.33 -6.60 4.74
CA MET A 114 1.72 -5.84 5.84
C MET A 114 0.96 -4.61 5.33
N THR A 115 1.54 -3.86 4.40
CA THR A 115 0.92 -2.69 3.75
C THR A 115 -0.35 -3.09 3.00
N LEU A 116 -0.29 -4.20 2.26
CA LEU A 116 -1.43 -4.77 1.55
C LEU A 116 -2.52 -5.25 2.51
N ALA A 117 -2.16 -5.85 3.64
CA ALA A 117 -3.09 -6.28 4.67
C ALA A 117 -3.79 -5.09 5.34
N LEU A 118 -3.05 -4.05 5.70
CA LEU A 118 -3.59 -2.82 6.30
C LEU A 118 -4.49 -2.06 5.33
N SER A 119 -4.14 -2.04 4.04
CA SER A 119 -5.00 -1.48 2.99
C SER A 119 -6.35 -2.22 2.90
N CYS A 120 -6.34 -3.55 2.94
CA CYS A 120 -7.57 -4.35 2.95
C CYS A 120 -8.35 -4.18 4.26
N LEU A 121 -7.67 -3.95 5.39
CA LEU A 121 -8.34 -3.67 6.66
C LEU A 121 -9.12 -2.36 6.57
N LEU A 122 -8.52 -1.32 5.98
CA LEU A 122 -9.20 -0.05 5.73
C LEU A 122 -10.42 -0.20 4.80
N ASP A 123 -10.32 -1.06 3.78
CA ASP A 123 -11.47 -1.39 2.92
C ASP A 123 -12.58 -2.11 3.70
N ALA A 124 -12.22 -3.07 4.57
CA ALA A 124 -13.18 -3.75 5.43
C ALA A 124 -13.88 -2.79 6.42
N LEU A 125 -13.13 -1.87 7.01
CA LEU A 125 -13.67 -0.83 7.89
C LEU A 125 -14.64 0.09 7.13
N LEU A 126 -14.30 0.44 5.89
CA LEU A 126 -15.16 1.25 5.03
C LEU A 126 -16.46 0.50 4.69
N ASP A 127 -16.40 -0.78 4.35
CA ASP A 127 -17.57 -1.60 4.05
C ASP A 127 -18.48 -1.76 5.27
N ILE A 128 -17.90 -1.96 6.47
CA ILE A 128 -18.66 -2.00 7.73
C ILE A 128 -19.34 -0.66 7.98
N TYR A 129 -18.61 0.45 7.80
CA TYR A 129 -19.16 1.79 7.97
C TYR A 129 -20.30 2.05 6.98
N ALA A 130 -20.14 1.68 5.71
CA ALA A 130 -21.10 1.88 4.63
C ALA A 130 -22.46 1.20 4.88
N ARG A 131 -22.50 0.13 5.69
CA ARG A 131 -23.74 -0.57 6.07
C ARG A 131 -24.52 0.12 7.20
N THR A 132 -23.94 1.13 7.85
CA THR A 132 -24.57 1.84 8.97
C THR A 132 -25.47 2.98 8.47
N GLU A 133 -26.59 3.26 9.14
CA GLU A 133 -27.52 4.36 8.80
C GLU A 133 -26.81 5.71 8.59
N HIS A 134 -25.75 5.96 9.37
CA HIS A 134 -24.89 7.16 9.31
C HIS A 134 -24.15 7.35 7.98
N ALA A 135 -23.89 6.27 7.22
CA ALA A 135 -23.18 6.37 5.94
C ALA A 135 -24.05 6.93 4.80
N ARG A 136 -25.39 6.97 4.97
CA ARG A 136 -26.30 7.55 3.97
C ARG A 136 -26.17 9.07 3.86
N THR A 137 -25.77 9.74 4.94
CA THR A 137 -25.66 11.21 4.98
C THR A 137 -24.23 11.70 4.87
N ARG A 138 -23.22 10.86 5.16
CA ARG A 138 -21.80 11.24 5.06
C ARG A 138 -20.93 10.10 4.53
N SER A 139 -20.50 10.20 3.28
CA SER A 139 -19.55 9.24 2.71
C SER A 139 -18.13 9.52 3.23
N ILE A 140 -17.48 8.53 3.84
CA ILE A 140 -16.08 8.64 4.28
C ILE A 140 -15.06 8.03 3.30
N LYS A 141 -15.52 7.58 2.13
CA LYS A 141 -14.69 6.91 1.11
C LYS A 141 -13.48 7.75 0.71
N GLY A 142 -13.65 9.06 0.54
CA GLY A 142 -12.56 9.98 0.20
C GLY A 142 -11.46 10.03 1.27
N TYR A 143 -11.83 10.06 2.55
CA TYR A 143 -10.87 10.06 3.66
C TYR A 143 -10.12 8.74 3.76
N VAL A 144 -10.81 7.61 3.61
CA VAL A 144 -10.17 6.28 3.61
C VAL A 144 -9.21 6.16 2.43
N GLN A 145 -9.57 6.68 1.26
CA GLN A 145 -8.70 6.67 0.09
C GLN A 145 -7.46 7.56 0.28
N LEU A 146 -7.61 8.73 0.89
CA LEU A 146 -6.47 9.58 1.26
C LEU A 146 -5.54 8.88 2.25
N ALA A 147 -6.10 8.22 3.27
CA ALA A 147 -5.33 7.46 4.25
C ALA A 147 -4.56 6.28 3.60
N LYS A 148 -5.21 5.55 2.68
CA LYS A 148 -4.56 4.48 1.90
C LYS A 148 -3.42 5.02 1.04
N MET A 149 -3.61 6.19 0.42
CA MET A 149 -2.57 6.84 -0.38
C MET A 149 -1.35 7.19 0.48
N MET A 150 -1.57 7.83 1.64
CA MET A 150 -0.50 8.14 2.59
C MET A 150 0.24 6.87 3.04
N LEU A 151 -0.52 5.84 3.43
CA LEU A 151 0.02 4.54 3.82
C LEU A 151 0.93 3.96 2.73
N TRP A 152 0.50 3.98 1.46
CA TRP A 152 1.33 3.49 0.34
C TRP A 152 2.59 4.31 0.13
N ILE A 153 2.51 5.63 0.22
CA ILE A 153 3.68 6.52 0.08
C ILE A 153 4.73 6.17 1.14
N PHE A 154 4.34 6.09 2.41
CA PHE A 154 5.26 5.74 3.49
C PHE A 154 5.84 4.33 3.32
N SER A 155 4.99 3.35 2.99
CA SER A 155 5.44 1.97 2.79
C SER A 155 6.45 1.84 1.67
N VAL A 156 6.24 2.49 0.51
CA VAL A 156 7.19 2.46 -0.59
C VAL A 156 8.53 3.06 -0.17
N ILE A 157 8.52 4.18 0.54
CA ILE A 157 9.75 4.82 1.02
C ILE A 157 10.51 3.90 1.97
N ILE A 158 9.83 3.28 2.93
CA ILE A 158 10.46 2.35 3.88
C ILE A 158 11.01 1.12 3.17
N ILE A 159 10.26 0.55 2.22
CA ILE A 159 10.70 -0.61 1.43
C ILE A 159 11.99 -0.28 0.65
N VAL A 160 12.01 0.86 -0.06
CA VAL A 160 13.19 1.29 -0.83
C VAL A 160 14.37 1.57 0.11
N ALA A 161 14.12 2.20 1.25
CA ALA A 161 15.14 2.47 2.27
C ALA A 161 15.77 1.18 2.80
N THR A 162 14.95 0.17 3.12
CA THR A 162 15.42 -1.16 3.55
C THR A 162 16.23 -1.86 2.47
N LEU A 163 15.85 -1.75 1.19
CA LEU A 163 16.58 -2.38 0.09
C LEU A 163 17.95 -1.73 -0.18
N ILE A 164 18.05 -0.41 -0.04
CA ILE A 164 19.30 0.35 -0.26
C ILE A 164 20.16 0.43 1.02
N ASP A 165 19.69 -0.16 2.12
CA ASP A 165 20.34 -0.11 3.44
C ASP A 165 20.61 1.34 3.90
N ARG A 166 19.60 2.19 3.73
CA ARG A 166 19.63 3.61 4.13
C ARG A 166 18.46 3.91 5.05
N SER A 167 18.60 4.95 5.87
CA SER A 167 17.51 5.33 6.74
C SER A 167 16.34 5.89 5.91
N PRO A 168 15.08 5.49 6.20
CA PRO A 168 13.91 6.03 5.51
C PRO A 168 13.80 7.56 5.62
N LEU A 169 14.26 8.11 6.75
CA LEU A 169 14.28 9.54 7.00
C LEU A 169 15.19 10.29 6.03
N LEU A 170 16.32 9.71 5.60
CA LEU A 170 17.19 10.34 4.60
C LEU A 170 16.50 10.44 3.24
N LEU A 171 15.81 9.38 2.82
CA LEU A 171 15.05 9.38 1.57
C LEU A 171 13.88 10.38 1.63
N LEU A 172 13.15 10.40 2.76
CA LEU A 172 12.05 11.34 2.97
C LEU A 172 12.55 12.79 2.99
N SER A 173 13.69 13.05 3.62
CA SER A 173 14.33 14.37 3.64
C SER A 173 14.78 14.79 2.24
N GLY A 174 15.35 13.88 1.44
CA GLY A 174 15.75 14.16 0.06
C GLY A 174 14.55 14.48 -0.83
N LEU A 175 13.49 13.67 -0.73
CA LEU A 175 12.25 13.90 -1.47
C LEU A 175 11.56 15.21 -1.03
N GLY A 176 11.56 15.50 0.28
CA GLY A 176 11.04 16.75 0.84
C GLY A 176 11.83 17.97 0.37
N ALA A 177 13.16 17.90 0.38
CA ALA A 177 14.03 18.97 -0.10
C ALA A 177 13.81 19.24 -1.60
N MET A 178 13.77 18.19 -2.43
CA MET A 178 13.46 18.31 -3.86
C MET A 178 12.06 18.91 -4.08
N SER A 179 11.06 18.48 -3.29
CA SER A 179 9.70 19.00 -3.36
C SER A 179 9.64 20.49 -2.97
N ALA A 180 10.39 20.90 -1.95
CA ALA A 180 10.48 22.29 -1.53
C ALA A 180 11.15 23.17 -2.59
N VAL A 181 12.22 22.68 -3.23
CA VAL A 181 12.88 23.37 -4.35
C VAL A 181 11.95 23.48 -5.55
N LEU A 182 11.24 22.41 -5.92
CA LEU A 182 10.24 22.43 -6.98
C LEU A 182 9.11 23.42 -6.67
N LEU A 183 8.61 23.43 -5.43
CA LEU A 183 7.60 24.39 -4.99
C LEU A 183 8.12 25.82 -5.10
N LEU A 184 9.38 26.07 -4.76
CA LEU A 184 10.00 27.39 -4.87
C LEU A 184 10.09 27.84 -6.33
N VAL A 185 10.50 26.95 -7.24
CA VAL A 185 10.62 27.25 -8.68
C VAL A 185 9.24 27.49 -9.33
N TYR A 186 8.23 26.72 -8.95
CA TYR A 186 6.89 26.81 -9.53
C TYR A 186 5.89 27.64 -8.70
N LYS A 187 6.37 28.33 -7.67
CA LYS A 187 5.52 29.07 -6.72
C LYS A 187 4.55 30.02 -7.44
N ASP A 188 5.06 30.82 -8.37
CA ASP A 188 4.26 31.83 -9.07
C ASP A 188 3.24 31.18 -10.01
N THR A 189 3.62 30.08 -10.68
CA THR A 189 2.71 29.28 -11.51
C THR A 189 1.58 28.66 -10.68
N LEU A 190 1.89 28.12 -9.49
CA LEU A 190 0.88 27.57 -8.58
C LEU A 190 -0.07 28.65 -8.07
N LEU A 191 0.44 29.86 -7.76
CA LEU A 191 -0.39 30.99 -7.36
C LEU A 191 -1.33 31.44 -8.48
N SER A 192 -0.85 31.55 -9.71
CA SER A 192 -1.70 31.88 -10.88
C SER A 192 -2.77 30.81 -11.14
N PHE A 193 -2.44 29.53 -10.97
CA PHE A 193 -3.41 28.44 -11.07
C PHE A 193 -4.50 28.53 -10.00
N VAL A 194 -4.12 28.71 -8.74
CA VAL A 194 -5.08 28.86 -7.63
C VAL A 194 -5.96 30.10 -7.83
N ALA A 195 -5.38 31.23 -8.29
CA ALA A 195 -6.15 32.43 -8.62
C ALA A 195 -7.17 32.19 -9.73
N SER A 196 -6.80 31.47 -10.80
CA SER A 196 -7.73 31.11 -11.88
C SER A 196 -8.86 30.18 -11.43
N VAL A 197 -8.57 29.17 -10.58
CA VAL A 197 -9.58 28.28 -10.00
C VAL A 197 -10.51 29.06 -9.06
N GLN A 198 -9.98 29.96 -8.24
CA GLN A 198 -10.78 30.82 -7.38
C GLN A 198 -11.69 31.75 -8.17
N LEU A 199 -11.20 32.38 -9.25
CA LEU A 199 -12.00 33.22 -10.14
C LEU A 199 -13.15 32.43 -10.80
N THR A 200 -12.89 31.18 -11.21
CA THR A 200 -13.90 30.32 -11.84
C THR A 200 -14.90 29.75 -10.82
N SER A 201 -14.48 29.56 -9.56
CA SER A 201 -15.33 29.04 -8.48
C SER A 201 -16.16 30.12 -7.78
N ASN A 202 -15.85 31.40 -8.01
CA ASN A 202 -16.54 32.53 -7.39
C ASN A 202 -17.65 33.02 -8.32
N ASP A 203 -18.56 32.11 -8.70
CA ASP A 203 -19.78 32.33 -9.49
C ASP A 203 -20.59 33.52 -8.95
N MET A 204 -20.16 34.72 -9.31
CA MET A 204 -20.82 35.96 -8.94
C MET A 204 -22.06 36.20 -9.81
N LEU A 205 -22.16 35.52 -10.96
CA LEU A 205 -23.19 35.68 -11.98
C LEU A 205 -23.43 34.36 -12.72
N HIS A 206 -24.67 33.89 -12.74
CA HIS A 206 -25.10 32.74 -13.53
C HIS A 206 -25.87 33.18 -14.78
N VAL A 207 -25.91 32.31 -15.79
CA VAL A 207 -26.80 32.49 -16.95
C VAL A 207 -28.26 32.50 -16.44
N GLY A 208 -29.00 33.57 -16.74
CA GLY A 208 -30.36 33.81 -16.23
C GLY A 208 -30.47 34.76 -15.04
N ASP A 209 -29.36 35.25 -14.48
CA ASP A 209 -29.41 36.33 -13.49
C ASP A 209 -29.75 37.66 -14.19
N TRP A 210 -30.60 38.46 -13.55
CA TRP A 210 -30.92 39.81 -14.01
C TRP A 210 -29.77 40.75 -13.65
N ILE A 211 -29.21 41.43 -14.65
CA ILE A 211 -28.13 42.40 -14.45
C ILE A 211 -28.60 43.78 -14.93
N GLU A 212 -28.46 44.77 -14.03
CA GLU A 212 -28.63 46.18 -14.36
C GLU A 212 -27.26 46.88 -14.29
N MET A 213 -26.85 47.49 -15.40
CA MET A 213 -25.62 48.31 -15.49
C MET A 213 -25.95 49.72 -16.01
N PRO A 214 -26.27 50.68 -15.12
CA PRO A 214 -26.74 52.02 -15.49
C PRO A 214 -25.75 52.84 -16.32
N GLN A 215 -24.46 52.53 -16.22
CA GLN A 215 -23.39 53.25 -16.93
C GLN A 215 -23.34 52.93 -18.42
N VAL A 216 -23.84 51.76 -18.83
CA VAL A 216 -23.84 51.30 -20.23
C VAL A 216 -25.26 51.04 -20.76
N GLY A 217 -26.30 51.27 -19.95
CA GLY A 217 -27.70 51.15 -20.35
C GLY A 217 -28.15 49.71 -20.62
N ALA A 218 -27.52 48.73 -19.97
CA ALA A 218 -27.91 47.33 -20.08
C ALA A 218 -28.82 46.94 -18.91
N ASP A 219 -30.03 46.47 -19.22
CA ASP A 219 -31.03 46.02 -18.25
C ASP A 219 -31.75 44.77 -18.77
N GLY A 220 -31.35 43.60 -18.26
CA GLY A 220 -32.00 42.36 -18.65
C GLY A 220 -31.26 41.08 -18.30
N ASP A 221 -31.75 39.98 -18.86
CA ASP A 221 -31.28 38.63 -18.52
C ASP A 221 -29.93 38.33 -19.18
N VAL A 222 -29.05 37.68 -18.43
CA VAL A 222 -27.80 37.15 -18.98
C VAL A 222 -28.08 35.92 -19.84
N VAL A 223 -27.73 36.02 -21.12
CA VAL A 223 -27.92 34.93 -22.10
C VAL A 223 -26.69 34.03 -22.19
N ASP A 224 -25.50 34.59 -22.02
CA ASP A 224 -24.24 33.86 -22.20
C ASP A 224 -23.09 34.52 -21.43
N ILE A 225 -22.20 33.72 -20.85
CA ILE A 225 -21.05 34.15 -20.07
C ILE A 225 -19.79 33.49 -20.65
N THR A 226 -18.83 34.32 -21.07
CA THR A 226 -17.48 33.90 -21.46
C THR A 226 -16.44 34.54 -20.56
N LEU A 227 -15.18 34.07 -20.60
CA LEU A 227 -14.11 34.49 -19.69
C LEU A 227 -13.92 36.02 -19.53
N HIS A 228 -14.31 36.82 -20.51
CA HIS A 228 -14.12 38.27 -20.51
C HIS A 228 -15.33 39.05 -21.04
N THR A 229 -16.47 38.39 -21.29
CA THR A 229 -17.64 39.05 -21.89
C THR A 229 -18.93 38.39 -21.43
N VAL A 230 -19.89 39.23 -21.03
CA VAL A 230 -21.26 38.85 -20.68
C VAL A 230 -22.18 39.38 -21.79
N LYS A 231 -23.02 38.50 -22.35
CA LYS A 231 -24.07 38.91 -23.30
C LYS A 231 -25.40 39.04 -22.56
N VAL A 232 -26.02 40.22 -22.68
CA VAL A 232 -27.28 40.56 -22.01
C VAL A 232 -28.38 40.74 -23.05
N GLN A 233 -29.54 40.15 -22.81
CA GLN A 233 -30.77 40.44 -23.56
C GLN A 233 -31.46 41.62 -22.90
N ASN A 234 -31.27 42.81 -23.48
CA ASN A 234 -31.84 44.05 -22.96
C ASN A 234 -33.36 44.07 -23.18
N TYR A 235 -34.12 44.49 -22.16
CA TYR A 235 -35.58 44.67 -22.23
C TYR A 235 -36.01 46.15 -22.29
N ALA A 236 -35.05 47.06 -22.43
CA ALA A 236 -35.29 48.48 -22.68
C ALA A 236 -36.15 48.76 -23.92
#